data_AF-A0A1K1QSY0-F1
#
_entry.id   AF-A0A1K1QSY0-F1
#
_cell.length_a   1.000
_cell.length_b   1.000
_cell.length_c   1.000
_cell.angle_alpha   90.00
_cell.angle_beta   90.00
_cell.angle_gamma   90.00
#
_symmetry.space_group_name_H-M   'P 1'
#
loop_
_entity.id
_entity.type
_entity.pdbx_description
1 polymer ?
#
loop_
_entity_poly.entity_id
_entity_poly.type
_entity_poly.pdbx_seq_one_letter_code
_entity_poly.pdbx_strand_id
1 'polypeptide(L)'
;MAKEQKERIKDRMLKTAARLWGYPDAEVETSFDPIVQLLLEACASELEKIQGEAEVSHARLVERLAQIMMPEPITSSQPAYGILHASCNERTASLTPEHQFFYSLRNGFNSQDLFFMPLAHQRLFRGQVKYSVIGGKLFETRDHWFKEQVLQGNLQADTPPNHLWLGLSMEGAHTSAEGLSFFFDLRNVHLQEMFYHYLPLAKFYVGETQLQVKSGYTHSKSAAEEDLEAIMQPAFDTNTRYGQQVLQRFKQHFLTITSTDQLPAAMPFPPALHHVFGQASSRLQQEIVWIRIEFPETIRHSLLEDIFCSINSFPVVNKKLNEQSQRLNKYLNIMPLHTNDIYFDVKRVYDVAGTDYHVRNFTTSGEMQEGELVIRSSGIGRFDSREAKEIIAYLIEVIRDESSLFEEVRNDYVASRMRELHQLIASLEEQLQPTANRGNIPYLMIKPKENADYLFLEFFTTNGSTANNIRMGSKLQEYGSVQLQPNSIALLSNTQGGKDRLSIDEKINLYRYHLLTRNRIVTPEDMKAMVKFVMGKELREVSIVKGVSVKPGASEGYSRTLDIKITLSKPANLYAEGSLLYMKDEMLQQLKENGTNNYPYRIFMNDVLM
;
A
#
# COMPACT_ATOMS: atom_id res chain seq x y z
N MET A 1 26.85 18.92 -11.40
CA MET A 1 28.14 19.42 -11.94
C MET A 1 29.15 18.29 -11.77
N ALA A 2 30.17 18.19 -12.62
CA ALA A 2 31.16 17.13 -12.49
C ALA A 2 32.07 17.43 -11.29
N LYS A 3 32.26 16.45 -10.39
CA LYS A 3 33.13 16.54 -9.21
C LYS A 3 34.53 16.99 -9.66
N GLU A 4 35.00 18.13 -9.17
CA GLU A 4 36.38 18.56 -9.43
C GLU A 4 37.32 17.71 -8.57
N GLN A 5 38.26 17.01 -9.21
CA GLN A 5 39.24 16.18 -8.53
C GLN A 5 40.39 17.03 -7.99
N LYS A 6 40.99 16.63 -6.86
CA LYS A 6 42.20 17.23 -6.26
C LYS A 6 43.22 17.74 -7.28
N GLU A 7 43.55 16.90 -8.27
CA GLU A 7 44.54 17.20 -9.30
C GLU A 7 44.14 18.41 -10.16
N ARG A 8 42.86 18.54 -10.52
CA ARG A 8 42.37 19.69 -11.29
C ARG A 8 42.38 20.99 -10.49
N ILE A 9 42.09 20.91 -9.19
CA ILE A 9 42.17 22.07 -8.28
C ILE A 9 43.64 22.50 -8.14
N LYS A 10 44.53 21.54 -7.89
CA LYS A 10 45.99 21.75 -7.80
C LYS A 10 46.55 22.37 -9.07
N ASP A 11 46.22 21.84 -10.25
CA ASP A 11 46.67 22.38 -11.54
C ASP A 11 46.19 23.81 -11.77
N ARG A 12 44.96 24.12 -11.37
CA ARG A 12 44.40 25.48 -11.50
C ARG A 12 45.09 26.44 -10.55
N MET A 13 45.38 26.03 -9.33
CA MET A 13 46.14 26.82 -8.36
C MET A 13 47.57 27.06 -8.84
N LEU A 14 48.24 26.03 -9.36
CA LEU A 14 49.59 26.12 -9.92
C LEU A 14 49.66 27.09 -11.10
N LYS A 15 48.72 26.99 -12.05
CA LYS A 15 48.63 27.93 -13.19
C LYS A 15 48.36 29.37 -12.75
N THR A 16 47.53 29.54 -11.71
CA THR A 16 47.22 30.88 -11.18
C THR A 16 48.43 31.48 -10.46
N ALA A 17 49.15 30.68 -9.68
CA ALA A 17 50.37 31.09 -9.00
C ALA A 17 51.50 31.41 -10.00
N ALA A 18 51.71 30.58 -11.01
CA ALA A 18 52.66 30.81 -12.10
C ALA A 18 52.40 32.14 -12.81
N ARG A 19 51.13 32.42 -13.15
CA ARG A 19 50.72 33.68 -13.78
C ARG A 19 50.95 34.91 -12.89
N LEU A 20 50.70 34.80 -11.58
CA LEU A 20 50.92 35.89 -10.62
C LEU A 20 52.41 36.17 -10.39
N TRP A 21 53.25 35.13 -10.43
CA TRP A 21 54.70 35.23 -10.23
C TRP A 21 55.50 35.40 -11.52
N GLY A 22 54.85 35.39 -12.69
CA GLY A 22 55.46 35.66 -13.98
C GLY A 22 56.25 34.49 -14.58
N TYR A 23 55.98 33.25 -14.15
CA TYR A 23 56.61 32.06 -14.71
C TYR A 23 55.93 31.62 -16.01
N PRO A 24 56.69 31.14 -17.02
CA PRO A 24 56.11 30.53 -18.22
C PRO A 24 55.38 29.23 -17.87
N ASP A 25 54.22 28.99 -18.49
CA ASP A 25 53.38 27.80 -18.25
C ASP A 25 54.11 26.44 -18.45
N ALA A 26 55.27 26.44 -19.13
CA ALA A 26 56.07 25.26 -19.41
C ALA A 26 57.03 24.83 -18.28
N GLU A 27 57.32 25.70 -17.30
CA GLU A 27 58.30 25.44 -16.23
C GLU A 27 57.66 25.26 -14.83
N VAL A 28 56.32 25.19 -14.79
CA VAL A 28 55.48 25.24 -13.58
C VAL A 28 55.75 24.07 -12.63
N GLU A 29 56.13 22.88 -13.09
CA GLU A 29 56.35 21.73 -12.19
C GLU A 29 57.78 21.65 -11.62
N THR A 30 58.77 22.21 -12.31
CA THR A 30 60.20 22.11 -11.94
C THR A 30 60.75 23.36 -11.26
N SER A 31 60.08 24.51 -11.40
CA SER A 31 60.55 25.80 -10.89
C SER A 31 60.00 26.19 -9.52
N PHE A 32 59.03 25.44 -8.99
CA PHE A 32 58.51 25.68 -7.64
C PHE A 32 59.32 24.96 -6.58
N ASP A 33 59.51 25.64 -5.46
CA ASP A 33 60.01 25.03 -4.23
C ASP A 33 59.11 23.83 -3.84
N PRO A 34 59.69 22.66 -3.54
CA PRO A 34 58.94 21.51 -3.02
C PRO A 34 57.99 21.84 -1.87
N ILE A 35 58.32 22.81 -1.01
CA ILE A 35 57.45 23.26 0.10
C ILE A 35 56.19 23.95 -0.45
N VAL A 36 56.32 24.80 -1.47
CA VAL A 36 55.18 25.47 -2.12
C VAL A 36 54.27 24.44 -2.77
N GLN A 37 54.85 23.42 -3.41
CA GLN A 37 54.08 22.33 -4.00
C GLN A 37 53.30 21.54 -2.93
N LEU A 38 53.92 21.28 -1.78
CA LEU A 38 53.31 20.59 -0.63
C LEU A 38 52.19 21.42 0.00
N LEU A 39 52.38 22.73 0.15
CA LEU A 39 51.36 23.66 0.64
C LEU A 39 50.17 23.77 -0.32
N LEU A 40 50.42 23.90 -1.63
CA LEU A 40 49.35 23.93 -2.64
C LEU A 40 48.59 22.61 -2.70
N GLU A 41 49.28 21.49 -2.48
CA GLU A 41 48.65 20.18 -2.41
C GLU A 41 47.78 20.01 -1.17
N ALA A 42 48.24 20.47 -0.01
CA ALA A 42 47.44 20.50 1.22
C ALA A 42 46.21 21.42 1.04
N CYS A 43 46.39 22.62 0.49
CA CYS A 43 45.27 23.52 0.19
C CYS A 43 44.28 22.94 -0.81
N ALA A 44 44.75 22.29 -1.88
CA ALA A 44 43.87 21.64 -2.84
C ALA A 44 43.05 20.50 -2.20
N SER A 45 43.66 19.75 -1.28
CA SER A 45 42.96 18.71 -0.49
C SER A 45 41.88 19.32 0.41
N GLU A 46 42.17 20.41 1.11
CA GLU A 46 41.17 21.06 1.97
C GLU A 46 40.05 21.72 1.15
N LEU A 47 40.36 22.31 -0.01
CA LEU A 47 39.34 22.84 -0.92
C LEU A 47 38.44 21.75 -1.51
N GLU A 48 39.00 20.59 -1.86
CA GLU A 48 38.21 19.43 -2.31
C GLU A 48 37.25 18.96 -1.22
N LYS A 49 37.71 18.90 0.04
CA LYS A 49 36.85 18.57 1.19
C LYS A 49 35.72 19.59 1.36
N ILE A 50 36.04 20.89 1.36
CA ILE A 50 35.03 21.97 1.49
C ILE A 50 34.02 21.91 0.35
N GLN A 51 34.47 21.66 -0.89
CA GLN A 51 33.56 21.50 -2.03
C GLN A 51 32.66 20.28 -1.86
N GLY A 52 33.21 19.15 -1.39
CA GLY A 52 32.44 17.95 -1.06
C GLY A 52 31.38 18.23 -0.01
N GLU A 53 31.74 18.91 1.07
CA GLU A 53 30.80 19.33 2.12
C GLU A 53 29.74 20.31 1.60
N ALA A 54 30.11 21.23 0.70
CA ALA A 54 29.17 22.15 0.08
C ALA A 54 28.15 21.43 -0.82
N GLU A 55 28.59 20.46 -1.63
CA GLU A 55 27.70 19.62 -2.45
C GLU A 55 26.75 18.79 -1.59
N VAL A 56 27.26 18.18 -0.51
CA VAL A 56 26.43 17.46 0.48
C VAL A 56 25.44 18.42 1.16
N SER A 57 25.87 19.63 1.52
CA SER A 57 25.01 20.66 2.10
C SER A 57 23.89 21.07 1.14
N HIS A 58 24.18 21.28 -0.14
CA HIS A 58 23.17 21.58 -1.15
C HIS A 58 22.15 20.44 -1.31
N ALA A 59 22.61 19.18 -1.34
CA ALA A 59 21.71 18.03 -1.40
C ALA A 59 20.79 17.97 -0.16
N ARG A 60 21.35 18.19 1.05
CA ARG A 60 20.59 18.26 2.30
C ARG A 60 19.58 19.42 2.31
N LEU A 61 19.92 20.59 1.78
CA LEU A 61 19.00 21.74 1.70
C LEU A 61 17.82 21.43 0.78
N VAL A 62 18.08 20.84 -0.39
CA VAL A 62 17.01 20.43 -1.32
C VAL A 62 16.11 19.37 -0.66
N GLU A 63 16.70 18.39 0.01
CA GLU A 63 15.93 17.39 0.74
C GLU A 63 15.09 18.02 1.85
N ARG A 64 15.67 18.94 2.63
CA ARG A 64 14.95 19.61 3.72
C ARG A 64 13.80 20.46 3.22
N LEU A 65 13.99 21.18 2.11
CA LEU A 65 12.93 21.94 1.46
C LEU A 65 11.83 21.01 0.94
N ALA A 66 12.18 19.90 0.31
CA ALA A 66 11.21 18.89 -0.13
C ALA A 66 10.42 18.33 1.06
N GLN A 67 11.07 18.03 2.18
CA GLN A 67 10.43 17.53 3.40
C GLN A 67 9.48 18.57 4.04
N ILE A 68 9.85 19.85 4.08
CA ILE A 68 8.99 20.89 4.66
C ILE A 68 7.73 21.11 3.80
N MET A 69 7.89 21.01 2.48
CA MET A 69 6.81 21.23 1.53
C MET A 69 5.90 19.99 1.34
N MET A 70 6.36 18.80 1.74
CA MET A 70 5.62 17.55 1.63
C MET A 70 5.17 17.00 2.99
N PRO A 71 3.88 16.72 3.18
CA PRO A 71 3.42 15.94 4.32
C PRO A 71 4.01 14.52 4.32
N GLU A 72 4.46 14.01 5.48
CA GLU A 72 4.93 12.62 5.66
C GLU A 72 3.97 11.53 5.12
N PRO A 73 2.63 11.65 5.22
CA PRO A 73 1.69 10.63 4.71
C PRO A 73 1.81 10.31 3.22
N ILE A 74 2.44 11.19 2.42
CA ILE A 74 2.63 10.97 0.98
C ILE A 74 3.87 10.10 0.70
N THR A 75 4.79 9.98 1.68
CA THR A 75 6.09 9.32 1.51
C THR A 75 6.24 8.02 2.32
N SER A 76 5.21 7.64 3.09
CA SER A 76 5.19 6.42 3.89
C SER A 76 4.94 5.17 3.02
N SER A 77 5.28 4.01 3.57
CA SER A 77 4.97 2.73 2.95
C SER A 77 3.48 2.48 2.92
N GLN A 78 3.00 1.80 1.87
CA GLN A 78 1.61 1.41 1.70
C GLN A 78 1.48 -0.10 1.85
N PRO A 79 0.46 -0.60 2.56
CA PRO A 79 0.27 -2.02 2.75
C PRO A 79 -0.42 -2.66 1.54
N ALA A 80 0.01 -3.86 1.15
CA ALA A 80 -0.68 -4.62 0.11
C ALA A 80 -2.12 -4.96 0.52
N TYR A 81 -3.01 -5.16 -0.44
CA TYR A 81 -4.40 -5.55 -0.21
C TYR A 81 -4.81 -6.69 -1.13
N GLY A 82 -5.90 -7.36 -0.79
CA GLY A 82 -6.49 -8.43 -1.58
C GLY A 82 -7.89 -8.81 -1.07
N ILE A 83 -8.50 -9.83 -1.66
CA ILE A 83 -9.80 -10.36 -1.23
C ILE A 83 -9.60 -11.75 -0.66
N LEU A 84 -10.08 -11.98 0.56
CA LEU A 84 -10.14 -13.30 1.18
C LEU A 84 -11.57 -13.84 1.15
N HIS A 85 -11.66 -15.14 0.99
CA HIS A 85 -12.83 -15.94 1.29
C HIS A 85 -12.61 -16.67 2.62
N ALA A 86 -13.65 -16.80 3.45
CA ALA A 86 -13.62 -17.71 4.59
C ALA A 86 -15.02 -18.25 4.94
N SER A 87 -15.11 -19.54 5.25
CA SER A 87 -16.34 -20.18 5.75
C SER A 87 -16.35 -20.19 7.28
N CYS A 88 -17.48 -19.90 7.89
CA CYS A 88 -17.63 -19.94 9.36
C CYS A 88 -18.00 -21.33 9.88
N ASN A 89 -17.61 -21.63 11.13
CA ASN A 89 -17.99 -22.87 11.81
C ASN A 89 -19.44 -22.85 12.30
N GLU A 90 -19.87 -21.72 12.86
CA GLU A 90 -21.24 -21.48 13.31
C GLU A 90 -22.16 -21.09 12.14
N ARG A 91 -23.49 -21.03 12.35
CA ARG A 91 -24.45 -20.65 11.29
C ARG A 91 -24.14 -19.29 10.69
N THR A 92 -23.81 -18.33 11.55
CA THR A 92 -23.33 -17.01 11.15
C THR A 92 -22.22 -16.57 12.08
N ALA A 93 -21.15 -15.98 11.55
CA ALA A 93 -20.08 -15.37 12.33
C ALA A 93 -19.93 -13.89 11.98
N SER A 94 -19.50 -13.07 12.95
CA SER A 94 -19.23 -11.65 12.74
C SER A 94 -17.73 -11.43 12.70
N LEU A 95 -17.21 -11.11 11.52
CA LEU A 95 -15.82 -10.77 11.33
C LEU A 95 -15.62 -9.28 11.62
N THR A 96 -14.69 -8.95 12.51
CA THR A 96 -14.32 -7.58 12.86
C THR A 96 -12.97 -7.19 12.26
N PRO A 97 -12.67 -5.90 12.09
CA PRO A 97 -11.35 -5.42 11.67
C PRO A 97 -10.19 -5.74 12.62
N GLU A 98 -10.46 -6.38 13.77
CA GLU A 98 -9.43 -6.80 14.73
C GLU A 98 -8.90 -8.21 14.47
N HIS A 99 -9.62 -9.01 13.67
CA HIS A 99 -9.19 -10.35 13.31
C HIS A 99 -7.94 -10.30 12.43
N GLN A 100 -7.02 -11.23 12.67
CA GLN A 100 -5.77 -11.35 11.92
C GLN A 100 -5.70 -12.70 11.23
N PHE A 101 -5.21 -12.69 10.00
CA PHE A 101 -4.91 -13.87 9.20
C PHE A 101 -3.45 -13.86 8.85
N PHE A 102 -2.81 -15.02 8.72
CA PHE A 102 -1.41 -15.07 8.30
C PHE A 102 -1.18 -16.01 7.12
N TYR A 103 -0.21 -15.64 6.31
CA TYR A 103 0.34 -16.40 5.20
C TYR A 103 1.84 -16.59 5.41
N SER A 104 2.30 -17.82 5.50
CA SER A 104 3.73 -18.12 5.66
C SER A 104 4.42 -18.20 4.30
N LEU A 105 5.20 -17.17 3.97
CA LEU A 105 6.06 -17.14 2.79
C LEU A 105 7.35 -17.92 3.08
N ARG A 106 7.60 -18.99 2.31
CA ARG A 106 8.83 -19.79 2.43
C ARG A 106 9.86 -19.35 1.40
N ASN A 107 10.95 -18.75 1.85
CA ASN A 107 12.11 -18.38 1.05
C ASN A 107 13.31 -19.27 1.43
N GLY A 108 13.37 -20.48 0.85
CA GLY A 108 14.40 -21.46 1.17
C GLY A 108 14.25 -21.98 2.62
N PHE A 109 15.26 -21.72 3.46
CA PHE A 109 15.27 -22.12 4.88
C PHE A 109 14.56 -21.13 5.82
N ASN A 110 14.29 -19.91 5.36
CA ASN A 110 13.61 -18.90 6.17
C ASN A 110 12.12 -18.85 5.81
N SER A 111 11.27 -18.90 6.84
CA SER A 111 9.83 -18.64 6.73
C SER A 111 9.56 -17.25 7.29
N GLN A 112 8.80 -16.45 6.54
CA GLN A 112 8.31 -15.15 7.00
C GLN A 112 6.78 -15.17 6.98
N ASP A 113 6.16 -14.81 8.10
CA ASP A 113 4.71 -14.75 8.20
C ASP A 113 4.22 -13.34 7.85
N LEU A 114 3.34 -13.26 6.85
CA LEU A 114 2.69 -12.04 6.40
C LEU A 114 1.27 -11.99 6.96
N PHE A 115 0.94 -10.94 7.69
CA PHE A 115 -0.36 -10.80 8.34
C PHE A 115 -1.33 -9.96 7.50
N PHE A 116 -2.61 -10.30 7.55
CA PHE A 116 -3.71 -9.65 6.84
C PHE A 116 -4.87 -9.38 7.81
N MET A 117 -5.45 -8.19 7.73
CA MET A 117 -6.58 -7.75 8.56
C MET A 117 -7.76 -7.34 7.67
N PRO A 118 -9.01 -7.71 8.03
CA PRO A 118 -10.22 -7.20 7.38
C PRO A 118 -10.36 -5.69 7.54
N LEU A 119 -10.94 -5.04 6.52
CA LEU A 119 -11.17 -3.59 6.55
C LEU A 119 -12.52 -3.17 7.14
N ALA A 120 -13.49 -4.06 7.14
CA ALA A 120 -14.86 -3.75 7.55
C ALA A 120 -15.45 -4.89 8.37
N HIS A 121 -16.45 -4.54 9.19
CA HIS A 121 -17.30 -5.55 9.81
C HIS A 121 -18.05 -6.32 8.72
N GLN A 122 -18.03 -7.64 8.79
CA GLN A 122 -18.73 -8.48 7.83
C GLN A 122 -19.42 -9.65 8.53
N ARG A 123 -20.63 -9.95 8.08
CA ARG A 123 -21.37 -11.13 8.52
C ARG A 123 -21.09 -12.27 7.55
N LEU A 124 -20.47 -13.32 8.04
CA LEU A 124 -20.21 -14.55 7.31
C LEU A 124 -21.33 -15.54 7.59
N PHE A 125 -21.70 -16.31 6.57
CA PHE A 125 -22.74 -17.33 6.62
C PHE A 125 -22.14 -18.71 6.41
N ARG A 126 -22.67 -19.73 7.06
CA ARG A 126 -22.22 -21.11 6.82
C ARG A 126 -22.76 -21.61 5.50
N GLY A 127 -21.97 -21.39 4.46
CA GLY A 127 -22.28 -21.85 3.12
C GLY A 127 -21.25 -21.41 2.10
N GLN A 128 -21.40 -21.91 0.89
CA GLN A 128 -20.56 -21.59 -0.25
C GLN A 128 -21.35 -21.64 -1.55
N VAL A 129 -20.89 -20.90 -2.57
CA VAL A 129 -21.37 -21.07 -3.95
C VAL A 129 -20.78 -22.36 -4.49
N LYS A 130 -21.57 -23.43 -4.53
CA LYS A 130 -21.10 -24.74 -4.99
C LYS A 130 -21.26 -24.92 -6.49
N TYR A 131 -22.37 -24.46 -7.05
CA TYR A 131 -22.65 -24.61 -8.49
C TYR A 131 -22.95 -23.27 -9.13
N SER A 132 -22.55 -23.11 -10.39
CA SER A 132 -22.99 -22.02 -11.24
C SER A 132 -23.43 -22.58 -12.60
N VAL A 133 -24.60 -22.17 -13.06
CA VAL A 133 -25.13 -22.61 -14.36
C VAL A 133 -25.28 -21.41 -15.27
N ILE A 134 -24.69 -21.54 -16.46
CA ILE A 134 -24.59 -20.47 -17.45
C ILE A 134 -24.98 -21.06 -18.79
N GLY A 135 -26.14 -20.65 -19.30
CA GLY A 135 -26.76 -21.29 -20.44
C GLY A 135 -26.84 -22.81 -20.25
N GLY A 136 -26.10 -23.55 -21.08
CA GLY A 136 -26.09 -25.02 -21.07
C GLY A 136 -24.96 -25.65 -20.25
N LYS A 137 -24.11 -24.85 -19.59
CA LYS A 137 -22.95 -25.34 -18.85
C LYS A 137 -23.19 -25.26 -17.36
N LEU A 138 -22.89 -26.33 -16.64
CA LEU A 138 -22.85 -26.34 -15.18
C LEU A 138 -21.41 -26.46 -14.72
N PHE A 139 -21.02 -25.51 -13.88
CA PHE A 139 -19.73 -25.46 -13.26
C PHE A 139 -19.85 -25.72 -11.76
N GLU A 140 -18.89 -26.44 -11.21
CA GLU A 140 -18.72 -26.65 -9.78
C GLU A 140 -17.54 -25.82 -9.28
N THR A 141 -17.71 -25.16 -8.14
CA THR A 141 -16.64 -24.45 -7.46
C THR A 141 -15.81 -25.43 -6.64
N ARG A 142 -14.53 -25.58 -6.96
CA ARG A 142 -13.55 -26.37 -6.20
C ARG A 142 -12.63 -25.46 -5.39
N ASP A 143 -12.32 -25.90 -4.17
CA ASP A 143 -11.45 -25.19 -3.22
C ASP A 143 -11.85 -23.72 -2.95
N HIS A 144 -13.11 -23.34 -3.18
CA HIS A 144 -13.68 -22.00 -2.97
C HIS A 144 -13.17 -20.89 -3.90
N TRP A 145 -12.22 -21.16 -4.81
CA TRP A 145 -11.63 -20.13 -5.70
C TRP A 145 -11.60 -20.54 -7.18
N PHE A 146 -11.69 -21.84 -7.49
CA PHE A 146 -11.63 -22.36 -8.86
C PHE A 146 -12.98 -22.88 -9.32
N LYS A 147 -13.29 -22.68 -10.61
CA LYS A 147 -14.54 -23.09 -11.24
C LYS A 147 -14.22 -24.12 -12.33
N GLU A 148 -14.78 -25.33 -12.23
CA GLU A 148 -14.58 -26.44 -13.16
C GLU A 148 -15.89 -26.81 -13.84
N GLN A 149 -15.88 -27.03 -15.15
CA GLN A 149 -17.08 -27.50 -15.86
C GLN A 149 -17.30 -28.98 -15.58
N VAL A 150 -18.46 -29.32 -15.02
CA VAL A 150 -18.79 -30.71 -14.64
C VAL A 150 -19.83 -31.31 -15.57
N LEU A 151 -20.78 -30.50 -16.05
CA LEU A 151 -21.84 -30.97 -16.96
C LEU A 151 -22.05 -30.00 -18.12
N GLN A 152 -22.40 -30.58 -19.26
CA GLN A 152 -22.87 -29.89 -20.46
C GLN A 152 -24.26 -30.41 -20.78
N GLY A 153 -25.25 -29.54 -20.71
CA GLY A 153 -26.63 -29.79 -21.13
C GLY A 153 -26.90 -29.26 -22.53
N ASN A 154 -28.11 -29.54 -23.02
CA ASN A 154 -28.59 -29.08 -24.31
C ASN A 154 -29.37 -27.78 -24.14
N LEU A 155 -28.80 -26.67 -24.61
CA LEU A 155 -29.46 -25.37 -24.55
C LEU A 155 -30.59 -25.31 -25.58
N GLN A 156 -31.80 -25.02 -25.14
CA GLN A 156 -32.92 -24.77 -26.05
C GLN A 156 -32.82 -23.37 -26.65
N ALA A 157 -33.26 -23.20 -27.90
CA ALA A 157 -33.17 -21.94 -28.64
C ALA A 157 -33.89 -20.76 -27.95
N ASP A 158 -34.88 -21.04 -27.10
CA ASP A 158 -35.68 -20.04 -26.37
C ASP A 158 -35.10 -19.67 -24.99
N THR A 159 -33.90 -20.16 -24.66
CA THR A 159 -33.29 -19.87 -23.35
C THR A 159 -32.75 -18.44 -23.32
N PRO A 160 -33.19 -17.58 -22.37
CA PRO A 160 -32.73 -16.20 -22.28
C PRO A 160 -31.20 -16.14 -22.08
N PRO A 161 -30.48 -15.27 -22.84
CA PRO A 161 -29.01 -15.28 -22.93
C PRO A 161 -28.29 -14.62 -21.75
N ASN A 162 -29.03 -14.07 -20.79
CA ASN A 162 -28.59 -13.17 -19.73
C ASN A 162 -28.82 -13.75 -18.31
N HIS A 163 -29.20 -15.02 -18.19
CA HIS A 163 -29.49 -15.65 -16.91
C HIS A 163 -28.27 -16.39 -16.36
N LEU A 164 -27.98 -16.17 -15.08
CA LEU A 164 -27.00 -16.91 -14.29
C LEU A 164 -27.73 -17.57 -13.13
N TRP A 165 -27.57 -18.87 -12.96
CA TRP A 165 -28.07 -19.56 -11.76
C TRP A 165 -26.91 -19.88 -10.83
N LEU A 166 -27.04 -19.49 -9.57
CA LEU A 166 -26.09 -19.83 -8.52
C LEU A 166 -26.72 -20.84 -7.56
N GLY A 167 -26.04 -21.96 -7.34
CA GLY A 167 -26.40 -22.97 -6.36
C GLY A 167 -25.59 -22.77 -5.09
N LEU A 168 -26.23 -22.24 -4.05
CA LEU A 168 -25.64 -22.08 -2.72
C LEU A 168 -25.84 -23.36 -1.91
N SER A 169 -24.74 -23.93 -1.43
CA SER A 169 -24.80 -24.96 -0.39
C SER A 169 -24.79 -24.23 0.95
N MET A 170 -25.92 -24.22 1.65
CA MET A 170 -26.05 -23.62 2.96
C MET A 170 -26.32 -24.72 3.99
N GLU A 171 -25.41 -24.88 4.94
CA GLU A 171 -25.56 -25.91 5.97
C GLU A 171 -26.41 -25.36 7.12
N GLY A 172 -27.68 -25.75 7.15
CA GLY A 172 -28.67 -25.33 8.13
C GLY A 172 -29.61 -24.24 7.63
N ALA A 173 -30.85 -24.23 8.15
CA ALA A 173 -31.83 -23.19 7.83
C ALA A 173 -31.38 -21.85 8.45
N HIS A 174 -31.10 -20.86 7.60
CA HIS A 174 -30.76 -19.50 8.02
C HIS A 174 -32.04 -18.67 8.19
N THR A 175 -32.20 -18.02 9.34
CA THR A 175 -33.41 -17.25 9.67
C THR A 175 -33.56 -15.96 8.86
N SER A 176 -32.48 -15.47 8.23
CA SER A 176 -32.50 -14.27 7.37
C SER A 176 -31.32 -14.29 6.40
N ALA A 177 -31.57 -13.86 5.16
CA ALA A 177 -30.56 -13.61 4.12
C ALA A 177 -29.88 -12.23 4.22
N GLU A 178 -30.35 -11.39 5.15
CA GLU A 178 -29.95 -10.00 5.26
C GLU A 178 -28.44 -9.88 5.55
N GLY A 179 -27.76 -9.15 4.67
CA GLY A 179 -26.33 -8.92 4.75
C GLY A 179 -25.47 -9.95 4.02
N LEU A 180 -26.06 -10.93 3.33
CA LEU A 180 -25.32 -11.84 2.44
C LEU A 180 -24.78 -11.07 1.23
N SER A 181 -23.44 -11.01 1.12
CA SER A 181 -22.74 -10.29 0.05
C SER A 181 -22.18 -11.27 -0.98
N PHE A 182 -22.49 -11.03 -2.25
CA PHE A 182 -21.95 -11.73 -3.41
C PHE A 182 -20.79 -10.92 -3.98
N PHE A 183 -19.66 -11.58 -4.12
CA PHE A 183 -18.48 -11.06 -4.81
C PHE A 183 -18.48 -11.55 -6.25
N PHE A 184 -18.29 -10.63 -7.20
CA PHE A 184 -18.18 -10.93 -8.63
C PHE A 184 -16.81 -10.50 -9.16
N ASP A 185 -16.07 -11.48 -9.67
CA ASP A 185 -14.80 -11.26 -10.37
C ASP A 185 -14.92 -11.72 -11.83
N LEU A 186 -14.65 -10.82 -12.76
CA LEU A 186 -14.62 -11.13 -14.18
C LEU A 186 -13.16 -11.29 -14.62
N ARG A 187 -12.78 -12.51 -15.05
CA ARG A 187 -11.41 -12.80 -15.48
C ARG A 187 -11.00 -12.06 -16.76
N ASN A 188 -11.98 -11.68 -17.59
CA ASN A 188 -11.76 -10.97 -18.84
C ASN A 188 -11.62 -9.46 -18.62
N VAL A 189 -10.38 -9.00 -18.50
CA VAL A 189 -10.00 -7.61 -18.19
C VAL A 189 -10.65 -6.58 -19.13
N HIS A 190 -10.76 -6.88 -20.43
CA HIS A 190 -11.26 -5.91 -21.42
C HIS A 190 -12.75 -5.58 -21.26
N LEU A 191 -13.51 -6.47 -20.63
CA LEU A 191 -14.96 -6.34 -20.47
C LEU A 191 -15.36 -5.98 -19.03
N GLN A 192 -14.39 -5.87 -18.11
CA GLN A 192 -14.63 -5.55 -16.70
C GLN A 192 -15.36 -4.21 -16.51
N GLU A 193 -14.92 -3.14 -17.18
CA GLU A 193 -15.53 -1.80 -17.02
C GLU A 193 -17.01 -1.80 -17.43
N MET A 194 -17.33 -2.46 -18.55
CA MET A 194 -18.70 -2.61 -19.02
C MET A 194 -19.52 -3.48 -18.05
N PHE A 195 -18.96 -4.60 -17.59
CA PHE A 195 -19.64 -5.52 -16.68
C PHE A 195 -19.98 -4.85 -15.34
N TYR A 196 -19.01 -4.20 -14.67
CA TYR A 196 -19.23 -3.54 -13.39
C TYR A 196 -20.15 -2.33 -13.48
N HIS A 197 -20.27 -1.70 -14.66
CA HIS A 197 -21.26 -0.66 -14.90
C HIS A 197 -22.70 -1.20 -14.90
N TYR A 198 -22.92 -2.40 -15.46
CA TYR A 198 -24.24 -3.03 -15.56
C TYR A 198 -24.58 -3.94 -14.38
N LEU A 199 -23.60 -4.37 -13.59
CA LEU A 199 -23.78 -5.26 -12.43
C LEU A 199 -24.84 -4.73 -11.43
N PRO A 200 -24.90 -3.44 -11.07
CA PRO A 200 -25.93 -2.91 -10.17
C PRO A 200 -27.37 -3.01 -10.70
N LEU A 201 -27.57 -3.23 -12.01
CA LEU A 201 -28.88 -3.40 -12.62
C LEU A 201 -29.36 -4.85 -12.63
N ALA A 202 -28.55 -5.78 -12.11
CA ALA A 202 -28.90 -7.19 -12.04
C ALA A 202 -30.04 -7.45 -11.04
N LYS A 203 -30.98 -8.30 -11.40
CA LYS A 203 -32.12 -8.68 -10.55
C LYS A 203 -31.92 -10.09 -10.00
N PHE A 204 -32.21 -10.27 -8.72
CA PHE A 204 -32.02 -11.54 -8.01
C PHE A 204 -33.40 -12.14 -7.69
N TYR A 205 -33.56 -13.42 -7.98
CA TYR A 205 -34.78 -14.17 -7.76
C TYR A 205 -34.50 -15.48 -7.02
N VAL A 206 -35.35 -15.80 -6.04
CA VAL A 206 -35.39 -17.08 -5.35
C VAL A 206 -36.75 -17.70 -5.63
N GLY A 207 -36.78 -18.72 -6.49
CA GLY A 207 -38.03 -19.19 -7.07
C GLY A 207 -38.69 -18.07 -7.90
N GLU A 208 -39.87 -17.62 -7.48
CA GLU A 208 -40.61 -16.50 -8.09
C GLU A 208 -40.47 -15.18 -7.30
N THR A 209 -39.84 -15.21 -6.13
CA THR A 209 -39.71 -14.02 -5.26
C THR A 209 -38.47 -13.21 -5.65
N GLN A 210 -38.66 -11.93 -5.95
CA GLN A 210 -37.55 -11.01 -6.23
C GLN A 210 -36.91 -10.51 -4.92
N LEU A 211 -35.59 -10.68 -4.80
CA LEU A 211 -34.82 -10.16 -3.67
C LEU A 211 -34.39 -8.71 -3.93
N GLN A 212 -34.42 -7.90 -2.87
CA GLN A 212 -33.86 -6.55 -2.87
C GLN A 212 -32.35 -6.62 -2.65
N VAL A 213 -31.60 -5.96 -3.54
CA VAL A 213 -30.14 -5.99 -3.58
C VAL A 213 -29.60 -4.57 -3.63
N LYS A 214 -28.54 -4.31 -2.87
CA LYS A 214 -27.81 -3.05 -2.84
C LYS A 214 -26.39 -3.27 -3.39
N SER A 215 -25.87 -2.30 -4.14
CA SER A 215 -24.48 -2.31 -4.58
C SER A 215 -23.52 -1.94 -3.45
N GLY A 216 -22.42 -2.69 -3.32
CA GLY A 216 -21.47 -2.60 -2.23
C GLY A 216 -21.58 -3.78 -1.25
N TYR A 217 -20.88 -3.67 -0.12
CA TYR A 217 -20.88 -4.61 1.00
C TYR A 217 -21.96 -4.25 2.06
N THR A 218 -22.16 -5.11 3.07
CA THR A 218 -23.20 -4.98 4.11
C THR A 218 -23.24 -3.61 4.79
N HIS A 219 -22.08 -3.06 5.16
CA HIS A 219 -21.97 -1.71 5.77
C HIS A 219 -21.51 -0.64 4.76
N SER A 220 -21.76 -0.85 3.46
CA SER A 220 -21.43 0.17 2.46
C SER A 220 -22.25 1.42 2.70
N LYS A 221 -21.58 2.55 2.84
CA LYS A 221 -22.22 3.86 3.01
C LYS A 221 -22.64 4.40 1.65
N SER A 222 -23.67 5.25 1.65
CA SER A 222 -24.01 6.00 0.44
C SER A 222 -22.89 6.97 0.08
N ALA A 223 -22.77 7.35 -1.19
CA ALA A 223 -21.74 8.30 -1.62
C ALA A 223 -21.78 9.63 -0.84
N ALA A 224 -22.99 10.10 -0.50
CA ALA A 224 -23.18 11.33 0.28
C ALA A 224 -22.69 11.21 1.74
N GLU A 225 -22.83 10.03 2.36
CA GLU A 225 -22.32 9.78 3.70
C GLU A 225 -20.79 9.62 3.70
N GLU A 226 -20.23 8.99 2.66
CA GLU A 226 -18.78 8.87 2.46
C GLU A 226 -18.15 10.27 2.28
N ASP A 227 -18.77 11.15 1.49
CA ASP A 227 -18.31 12.53 1.28
C ASP A 227 -18.35 13.35 2.58
N LEU A 228 -19.43 13.24 3.36
CA LEU A 228 -19.55 13.95 4.64
C LEU A 228 -18.50 13.45 5.65
N GLU A 229 -18.29 12.14 5.71
CA GLU A 229 -17.31 11.54 6.61
C GLU A 229 -15.87 11.88 6.20
N ALA A 230 -15.56 11.92 4.89
CA ALA A 230 -14.26 12.37 4.39
C ALA A 230 -13.96 13.82 4.78
N ILE A 231 -14.99 14.68 4.91
CA ILE A 231 -14.84 16.05 5.40
C ILE A 231 -14.66 16.11 6.92
N MET A 232 -15.30 15.20 7.66
CA MET A 232 -15.27 15.17 9.12
C MET A 232 -14.07 14.41 9.70
N GLN A 233 -13.44 13.52 8.93
CA GLN A 233 -12.32 12.73 9.40
C GLN A 233 -11.06 13.60 9.57
N PRO A 234 -10.30 13.41 10.67
CA PRO A 234 -9.02 14.07 10.83
C PRO A 234 -8.10 13.67 9.66
N ALA A 235 -7.42 14.65 9.05
CA ALA A 235 -6.51 14.44 7.91
C ALA A 235 -5.31 13.50 8.18
N PHE A 236 -5.23 12.89 9.38
CA PHE A 236 -4.05 12.22 9.93
C PHE A 236 -4.26 10.74 10.25
N ASP A 237 -5.49 10.20 10.11
CA ASP A 237 -5.72 8.76 10.21
C ASP A 237 -5.41 8.10 8.86
N THR A 238 -4.12 7.84 8.65
CA THR A 238 -3.60 7.26 7.40
C THR A 238 -4.21 5.88 7.18
N ASN A 239 -4.34 5.10 8.26
CA ASN A 239 -4.96 3.80 8.23
C ASN A 239 -6.43 3.84 7.77
N THR A 240 -7.26 4.70 8.36
CA THR A 240 -8.69 4.78 8.00
C THR A 240 -8.86 5.28 6.57
N ARG A 241 -8.13 6.32 6.17
CA ARG A 241 -8.18 6.84 4.79
C ARG A 241 -7.75 5.78 3.78
N TYR A 242 -6.67 5.06 4.05
CA TYR A 242 -6.20 3.98 3.17
C TYR A 242 -7.22 2.84 3.10
N GLY A 243 -7.78 2.43 4.24
CA GLY A 243 -8.83 1.42 4.30
C GLY A 243 -10.06 1.80 3.47
N GLN A 244 -10.52 3.05 3.56
CA GLN A 244 -11.62 3.56 2.74
C GLN A 244 -11.31 3.55 1.25
N GLN A 245 -10.11 3.95 0.84
CA GLN A 245 -9.69 3.90 -0.56
C GLN A 245 -9.73 2.47 -1.12
N VAL A 246 -9.24 1.48 -0.36
CA VAL A 246 -9.29 0.07 -0.76
C VAL A 246 -10.74 -0.44 -0.82
N LEU A 247 -11.57 -0.09 0.17
CA LEU A 247 -12.99 -0.47 0.18
C LEU A 247 -13.75 0.11 -1.02
N GLN A 248 -13.51 1.38 -1.35
CA GLN A 248 -14.15 2.06 -2.49
C GLN A 248 -13.79 1.37 -3.81
N ARG A 249 -12.55 0.93 -3.96
CA ARG A 249 -12.08 0.21 -5.16
C ARG A 249 -12.80 -1.11 -5.36
N PHE A 250 -13.02 -1.85 -4.27
CA PHE A 250 -13.72 -3.13 -4.35
C PHE A 250 -15.25 -3.02 -4.31
N LYS A 251 -15.82 -1.87 -3.91
CA LYS A 251 -17.27 -1.64 -3.77
C LYS A 251 -18.08 -2.10 -4.99
N GLN A 252 -17.60 -1.82 -6.20
CA GLN A 252 -18.28 -2.19 -7.45
C GLN A 252 -18.34 -3.70 -7.72
N HIS A 253 -17.55 -4.50 -7.03
CA HIS A 253 -17.50 -5.96 -7.19
C HIS A 253 -18.50 -6.69 -6.29
N PHE A 254 -19.15 -5.97 -5.37
CA PHE A 254 -20.05 -6.54 -4.38
C PHE A 254 -21.51 -6.16 -4.64
N LEU A 255 -22.39 -7.13 -4.45
CA LEU A 255 -23.83 -6.94 -4.34
C LEU A 255 -24.32 -7.62 -3.05
N THR A 256 -25.02 -6.88 -2.18
CA THR A 256 -25.52 -7.39 -0.91
C THR A 256 -27.03 -7.48 -0.90
N ILE A 257 -27.58 -8.59 -0.41
CA ILE A 257 -29.01 -8.75 -0.17
C ILE A 257 -29.42 -7.92 1.05
N THR A 258 -30.41 -7.05 0.88
CA THR A 258 -31.02 -6.26 1.96
C THR A 258 -32.39 -6.79 2.37
N SER A 259 -32.94 -7.77 1.65
CA SER A 259 -34.21 -8.39 2.04
C SER A 259 -34.04 -9.24 3.29
N THR A 260 -35.02 -9.17 4.19
CA THR A 260 -35.12 -9.96 5.42
C THR A 260 -35.77 -11.33 5.19
N ASP A 261 -36.08 -11.66 3.93
CA ASP A 261 -36.72 -12.92 3.58
C ASP A 261 -35.89 -14.13 4.02
N GLN A 262 -36.60 -15.17 4.45
CA GLN A 262 -35.97 -16.43 4.82
C GLN A 262 -35.49 -17.17 3.58
N LEU A 263 -34.22 -17.57 3.57
CA LEU A 263 -33.71 -18.51 2.57
C LEU A 263 -34.13 -19.93 2.98
N PRO A 264 -34.84 -20.67 2.11
CA PRO A 264 -35.14 -22.07 2.37
C PRO A 264 -33.84 -22.87 2.49
N ALA A 265 -33.80 -23.89 3.36
CA ALA A 265 -32.60 -24.69 3.59
C ALA A 265 -32.19 -25.55 2.38
N ALA A 266 -33.18 -26.01 1.61
CA ALA A 266 -32.98 -26.72 0.36
C ALA A 266 -34.16 -26.43 -0.57
N MET A 267 -33.90 -26.37 -1.87
CA MET A 267 -34.94 -26.26 -2.88
C MET A 267 -34.83 -27.41 -3.88
N PRO A 268 -35.96 -27.86 -4.45
CA PRO A 268 -35.91 -28.76 -5.59
C PRO A 268 -35.14 -28.09 -6.73
N PHE A 269 -34.51 -28.92 -7.57
CA PHE A 269 -33.79 -28.42 -8.73
C PHE A 269 -34.75 -27.63 -9.64
N PRO A 270 -34.40 -26.40 -10.05
CA PRO A 270 -35.31 -25.54 -10.79
C PRO A 270 -35.85 -26.22 -12.06
N PRO A 271 -37.16 -26.12 -12.36
CA PRO A 271 -37.75 -26.73 -13.55
C PRO A 271 -37.06 -26.33 -14.86
N ALA A 272 -36.69 -25.04 -14.97
CA ALA A 272 -35.95 -24.50 -16.11
C ALA A 272 -34.60 -25.24 -16.33
N LEU A 273 -33.91 -25.60 -15.26
CA LEU A 273 -32.65 -26.35 -15.34
C LEU A 273 -32.88 -27.84 -15.60
N HIS A 274 -33.99 -28.41 -15.12
CA HIS A 274 -34.38 -29.79 -15.43
C HIS A 274 -34.54 -30.02 -16.93
N HIS A 275 -35.08 -29.05 -17.67
CA HIS A 275 -35.20 -29.13 -19.13
C HIS A 275 -33.84 -29.11 -19.86
N VAL A 276 -32.81 -28.48 -19.28
CA VAL A 276 -31.46 -28.34 -19.88
C VAL A 276 -30.57 -29.56 -19.58
N PHE A 277 -30.60 -30.08 -18.36
CA PHE A 277 -29.70 -31.16 -17.91
C PHE A 277 -30.38 -32.54 -17.77
N GLY A 278 -31.71 -32.62 -17.78
CA GLY A 278 -32.45 -33.87 -17.71
C GLY A 278 -32.08 -34.73 -16.51
N GLN A 279 -31.80 -36.02 -16.74
CA GLN A 279 -31.41 -37.01 -15.72
C GLN A 279 -30.00 -36.77 -15.13
N ALA A 280 -29.16 -35.94 -15.77
CA ALA A 280 -27.82 -35.65 -15.28
C ALA A 280 -27.80 -34.84 -13.98
N SER A 281 -28.93 -34.20 -13.60
CA SER A 281 -29.09 -33.48 -12.34
C SER A 281 -29.05 -34.37 -11.10
N SER A 282 -29.28 -35.68 -11.25
CA SER A 282 -29.20 -36.66 -10.16
C SER A 282 -27.81 -36.79 -9.52
N ARG A 283 -26.76 -36.31 -10.20
CA ARG A 283 -25.37 -36.27 -9.69
C ARG A 283 -25.10 -35.09 -8.77
N LEU A 284 -26.02 -34.12 -8.70
CA LEU A 284 -25.87 -32.91 -7.89
C LEU A 284 -26.33 -33.18 -6.44
N GLN A 285 -25.76 -32.44 -5.50
CA GLN A 285 -26.21 -32.48 -4.11
C GLN A 285 -27.66 -32.00 -3.98
N GLN A 286 -28.39 -32.55 -3.02
CA GLN A 286 -29.82 -32.27 -2.84
C GLN A 286 -30.10 -31.04 -1.95
N GLU A 287 -29.14 -30.64 -1.12
CA GLU A 287 -29.25 -29.48 -0.22
C GLU A 287 -28.62 -28.23 -0.84
N ILE A 288 -29.30 -27.68 -1.85
CA ILE A 288 -28.85 -26.48 -2.57
C ILE A 288 -29.99 -25.46 -2.64
N VAL A 289 -29.65 -24.19 -2.42
CA VAL A 289 -30.51 -23.04 -2.63
C VAL A 289 -30.14 -22.41 -3.97
N TRP A 290 -31.07 -22.42 -4.92
CA TRP A 290 -30.86 -21.86 -6.25
C TRP A 290 -31.32 -20.40 -6.32
N ILE A 291 -30.41 -19.52 -6.72
CA ILE A 291 -30.67 -18.10 -6.97
C ILE A 291 -30.53 -17.85 -8.46
N ARG A 292 -31.57 -17.29 -9.08
CA ARG A 292 -31.55 -16.82 -10.47
C ARG A 292 -31.15 -15.35 -10.48
N ILE A 293 -30.11 -15.02 -11.23
CA ILE A 293 -29.65 -13.65 -11.46
C ILE A 293 -29.91 -13.32 -12.92
N GLU A 294 -30.66 -12.25 -13.15
CA GLU A 294 -30.98 -11.73 -14.48
C GLU A 294 -30.17 -10.46 -14.73
N PHE A 295 -29.28 -10.52 -15.73
CA PHE A 295 -28.49 -9.38 -16.16
C PHE A 295 -29.18 -8.60 -17.28
N PRO A 296 -28.80 -7.34 -17.57
CA PRO A 296 -29.22 -6.64 -18.78
C PRO A 296 -28.84 -7.41 -20.07
N GLU A 297 -29.61 -7.27 -21.15
CA GLU A 297 -29.42 -7.99 -22.43
C GLU A 297 -28.05 -7.76 -23.10
N THR A 298 -27.33 -6.71 -22.70
CA THR A 298 -25.95 -6.46 -23.12
C THR A 298 -24.97 -7.53 -22.63
N ILE A 299 -25.28 -8.17 -21.50
CA ILE A 299 -24.48 -9.25 -20.92
C ILE A 299 -25.00 -10.59 -21.44
N ARG A 300 -24.18 -11.28 -22.24
CA ARG A 300 -24.48 -12.59 -22.82
C ARG A 300 -23.77 -13.72 -22.10
N HIS A 301 -24.26 -14.95 -22.25
CA HIS A 301 -23.66 -16.17 -21.69
C HIS A 301 -22.15 -16.28 -21.93
N SER A 302 -21.63 -15.86 -23.09
CA SER A 302 -20.19 -15.90 -23.39
C SER A 302 -19.35 -15.08 -22.41
N LEU A 303 -19.87 -13.94 -21.92
CA LEU A 303 -19.21 -13.14 -20.90
C LEU A 303 -19.37 -13.77 -19.52
N LEU A 304 -20.55 -14.31 -19.23
CA LEU A 304 -20.87 -14.92 -17.94
C LEU A 304 -19.97 -16.14 -17.65
N GLU A 305 -19.53 -16.89 -18.68
CA GLU A 305 -18.62 -18.03 -18.52
C GLU A 305 -17.32 -17.65 -17.78
N ASP A 306 -16.79 -16.45 -18.05
CA ASP A 306 -15.56 -15.90 -17.44
C ASP A 306 -15.78 -15.33 -16.03
N ILE A 307 -17.02 -15.30 -15.54
CA ILE A 307 -17.36 -14.79 -14.21
C ILE A 307 -17.13 -15.87 -13.16
N PHE A 308 -16.46 -15.44 -12.10
CA PHE A 308 -16.38 -16.12 -10.83
C PHE A 308 -17.24 -15.39 -9.79
N CYS A 309 -18.04 -16.15 -9.05
CA CYS A 309 -18.90 -15.60 -8.00
C CYS A 309 -18.73 -16.39 -6.71
N SER A 310 -18.57 -15.68 -5.60
CA SER A 310 -18.42 -16.27 -4.27
C SER A 310 -19.20 -15.48 -3.22
N ILE A 311 -19.51 -16.11 -2.10
CA ILE A 311 -20.06 -15.46 -0.90
C ILE A 311 -18.97 -15.39 0.18
N ASN A 312 -19.24 -14.78 1.33
CA ASN A 312 -18.28 -14.72 2.45
C ASN A 312 -16.90 -14.18 2.07
N SER A 313 -16.89 -13.21 1.16
CA SER A 313 -15.67 -12.63 0.60
C SER A 313 -15.50 -11.22 1.14
N PHE A 314 -14.30 -10.89 1.63
CA PHE A 314 -13.98 -9.60 2.23
C PHE A 314 -12.63 -9.06 1.79
N PRO A 315 -12.51 -7.73 1.60
CA PRO A 315 -11.23 -7.11 1.37
C PRO A 315 -10.38 -7.12 2.65
N VAL A 316 -9.11 -7.46 2.48
CA VAL A 316 -8.08 -7.45 3.53
C VAL A 316 -6.88 -6.62 3.13
N VAL A 317 -6.15 -6.18 4.14
CA VAL A 317 -4.91 -5.41 3.98
C VAL A 317 -3.79 -6.06 4.79
N ASN A 318 -2.58 -6.07 4.21
CA ASN A 318 -1.36 -6.58 4.83
C ASN A 318 -0.92 -5.66 5.97
N LYS A 319 -1.50 -5.93 7.13
CA LYS A 319 -1.24 -5.24 8.39
C LYS A 319 -1.10 -6.27 9.49
N LYS A 320 -0.19 -5.98 10.41
CA LYS A 320 -0.02 -6.71 11.67
C LYS A 320 -0.23 -5.75 12.83
N LEU A 321 -1.00 -6.18 13.83
CA LEU A 321 -1.09 -5.46 15.10
C LEU A 321 0.08 -5.87 15.98
N ASN A 322 0.85 -4.88 16.45
CA ASN A 322 1.92 -5.08 17.41
C ASN A 322 1.61 -4.31 18.69
N GLU A 323 1.94 -4.94 19.81
CA GLU A 323 1.75 -4.40 21.14
C GLU A 323 3.12 -4.27 21.82
N GLN A 324 3.41 -3.10 22.35
CA GLN A 324 4.63 -2.83 23.10
C GLN A 324 4.28 -2.03 24.35
N SER A 325 4.96 -2.33 25.45
CA SER A 325 4.86 -1.54 26.68
C SER A 325 6.22 -0.99 27.07
N GLN A 326 6.23 0.23 27.62
CA GLN A 326 7.46 0.85 28.11
C GLN A 326 7.19 1.66 29.39
N ARG A 327 8.15 1.58 30.31
CA ARG A 327 8.19 2.42 31.50
C ARG A 327 8.67 3.82 31.15
N LEU A 328 7.96 4.85 31.63
CA LEU A 328 8.32 6.24 31.41
C LEU A 328 9.50 6.66 32.31
N ASN A 329 10.38 7.51 31.77
CA ASN A 329 11.53 8.05 32.48
C ASN A 329 11.36 9.57 32.67
N LYS A 330 11.70 10.08 33.85
CA LYS A 330 11.51 11.52 34.19
C LYS A 330 12.23 12.51 33.27
N TYR A 331 13.27 12.08 32.56
CA TYR A 331 14.14 12.95 31.75
C TYR A 331 13.99 12.76 30.24
N LEU A 332 13.59 11.57 29.78
CA LEU A 332 13.53 11.22 28.35
C LEU A 332 12.30 10.37 28.07
N ASN A 333 11.25 10.99 27.54
CA ASN A 333 10.01 10.32 27.17
C ASN A 333 9.99 10.02 25.67
N ILE A 334 10.97 9.21 25.24
CA ILE A 334 11.08 8.72 23.87
C ILE A 334 10.88 7.21 23.87
N MET A 335 9.86 6.75 23.13
CA MET A 335 9.52 5.34 22.98
C MET A 335 9.82 4.88 21.54
N PRO A 336 10.94 4.17 21.29
CA PRO A 336 11.23 3.60 19.99
C PRO A 336 10.28 2.44 19.67
N LEU A 337 9.88 2.33 18.40
CA LEU A 337 9.02 1.27 17.90
C LEU A 337 9.86 0.07 17.49
N HIS A 338 10.00 -0.91 18.37
CA HIS A 338 10.83 -2.08 18.08
C HIS A 338 10.09 -3.03 17.13
N THR A 339 10.46 -3.02 15.85
CA THR A 339 9.90 -3.92 14.85
C THR A 339 10.91 -4.24 13.75
N ASN A 340 10.81 -5.47 13.23
CA ASN A 340 11.54 -5.91 12.04
C ASN A 340 10.79 -5.56 10.74
N ASP A 341 9.49 -5.26 10.86
CA ASP A 341 8.59 -4.91 9.75
C ASP A 341 8.47 -3.39 9.60
N ILE A 342 7.89 -2.94 8.49
CA ILE A 342 7.76 -1.50 8.22
C ILE A 342 6.62 -0.92 9.05
N TYR A 343 6.89 0.12 9.82
CA TYR A 343 5.85 0.88 10.53
C TYR A 343 4.84 1.50 9.55
N PHE A 344 3.54 1.38 9.87
CA PHE A 344 2.46 1.94 9.08
C PHE A 344 1.70 3.05 9.81
N ASP A 345 1.13 2.76 10.98
CA ASP A 345 0.35 3.75 11.75
C ASP A 345 0.25 3.38 13.24
N VAL A 346 -0.05 4.34 14.11
CA VAL A 346 -0.37 4.09 15.53
C VAL A 346 -1.87 3.85 15.67
N LYS A 347 -2.26 2.76 16.34
CA LYS A 347 -3.67 2.47 16.65
C LYS A 347 -4.09 3.17 17.93
N ARG A 348 -3.34 2.99 19.02
CA ARG A 348 -3.70 3.49 20.34
C ARG A 348 -2.48 3.60 21.25
N VAL A 349 -2.42 4.65 22.06
CA VAL A 349 -1.47 4.78 23.17
C VAL A 349 -2.26 5.09 24.42
N TYR A 350 -2.09 4.28 25.46
CA TYR A 350 -2.84 4.41 26.70
C TYR A 350 -1.98 4.12 27.93
N ASP A 351 -2.32 4.73 29.06
CA ASP A 351 -1.68 4.45 30.35
C ASP A 351 -2.35 3.28 31.10
N VAL A 352 -1.79 2.93 32.26
CA VAL A 352 -2.36 1.91 33.16
C VAL A 352 -3.79 2.21 33.59
N ALA A 353 -4.19 3.48 33.64
CA ALA A 353 -5.56 3.89 33.97
C ALA A 353 -6.52 3.76 32.78
N GLY A 354 -6.03 3.38 31.59
CA GLY A 354 -6.80 3.29 30.36
C GLY A 354 -7.05 4.64 29.69
N THR A 355 -6.32 5.68 30.09
CA THR A 355 -6.43 7.02 29.52
C THR A 355 -5.67 7.09 28.21
N ASP A 356 -6.36 7.52 27.16
CA ASP A 356 -5.77 7.64 25.82
C ASP A 356 -4.89 8.88 25.67
N TYR A 357 -3.82 8.72 24.91
CA TYR A 357 -2.91 9.78 24.48
C TYR A 357 -3.19 10.10 23.01
N HIS A 358 -3.27 11.39 22.68
CA HIS A 358 -3.64 11.84 21.34
C HIS A 358 -2.44 12.31 20.53
N VAL A 359 -2.39 11.92 19.25
CA VAL A 359 -1.37 12.33 18.29
C VAL A 359 -1.57 13.80 17.90
N ARG A 360 -0.53 14.64 18.03
CA ARG A 360 -0.55 16.05 17.62
C ARG A 360 0.40 16.33 16.46
N ASN A 361 -0.01 17.23 15.55
CA ASN A 361 0.83 17.68 14.44
C ASN A 361 1.70 18.89 14.79
N PHE A 362 2.92 18.89 14.24
CA PHE A 362 3.93 19.94 14.40
C PHE A 362 3.71 21.18 13.51
N THR A 363 2.49 21.46 13.07
CA THR A 363 2.20 22.69 12.29
C THR A 363 2.15 23.95 13.17
N THR A 364 2.01 23.79 14.49
CA THR A 364 1.99 24.92 15.42
C THR A 364 3.13 24.76 16.41
N SER A 365 4.03 25.74 16.43
CA SER A 365 5.13 25.90 17.38
C SER A 365 4.60 26.15 18.80
N GLY A 366 3.92 25.16 19.38
CA GLY A 366 3.41 25.20 20.75
C GLY A 366 4.07 24.10 21.58
N GLU A 367 4.24 24.36 22.87
CA GLU A 367 4.62 23.35 23.85
C GLU A 367 3.62 22.18 23.78
N MET A 368 4.13 20.94 23.77
CA MET A 368 3.29 19.75 23.92
C MET A 368 2.54 19.86 25.25
N GLN A 369 1.26 19.54 25.26
CA GLN A 369 0.46 19.46 26.48
C GLN A 369 0.54 18.05 27.06
N GLU A 370 0.19 17.91 28.34
CA GLU A 370 0.14 16.60 28.99
C GLU A 370 -0.90 15.70 28.34
N GLY A 371 -0.54 14.45 28.04
CA GLY A 371 -1.41 13.54 27.30
C GLY A 371 -1.28 13.62 25.78
N GLU A 372 -0.39 14.46 25.26
CA GLU A 372 -0.10 14.53 23.82
C GLU A 372 1.12 13.69 23.44
N LEU A 373 1.08 13.14 22.23
CA LEU A 373 2.17 12.38 21.65
C LEU A 373 2.50 12.89 20.23
N VAL A 374 3.77 12.76 19.85
CA VAL A 374 4.25 13.09 18.51
C VAL A 374 5.00 11.89 17.97
N ILE A 375 4.60 11.43 16.79
CA ILE A 375 5.27 10.37 16.07
C ILE A 375 6.35 11.04 15.22
N ARG A 376 7.59 10.54 15.33
CA ARG A 376 8.67 10.95 14.42
C ARG A 376 9.16 9.74 13.67
N SER A 377 8.97 9.75 12.35
CA SER A 377 9.69 8.83 11.49
C SER A 377 11.16 9.22 11.54
N SER A 378 12.06 8.26 11.75
CA SER A 378 13.50 8.55 11.91
C SER A 378 14.13 9.12 10.61
N GLY A 379 13.37 9.32 9.52
CA GLY A 379 13.78 10.16 8.38
C GLY A 379 13.83 11.67 8.66
N ILE A 380 13.21 12.12 9.75
CA ILE A 380 13.34 13.47 10.30
C ILE A 380 14.52 13.54 11.30
N GLY A 381 15.06 12.38 11.68
CA GLY A 381 16.27 12.27 12.49
C GLY A 381 17.45 12.84 11.73
N ARG A 382 18.01 13.93 12.25
CA ARG A 382 19.27 14.58 11.84
C ARG A 382 20.52 13.70 12.01
N PHE A 383 20.34 12.38 11.97
CA PHE A 383 21.33 11.38 12.33
C PHE A 383 21.11 10.19 11.41
N ASP A 384 21.71 10.22 10.22
CA ASP A 384 22.17 8.96 9.63
C ASP A 384 23.06 8.29 10.70
N SER A 385 22.99 6.98 10.90
CA SER A 385 23.86 6.31 11.88
C SER A 385 25.34 6.57 11.57
N ARG A 386 25.64 6.90 10.31
CA ARG A 386 26.93 7.42 9.84
C ARG A 386 27.23 8.82 10.41
N GLU A 387 26.28 9.76 10.35
CA GLU A 387 26.41 11.11 10.91
C GLU A 387 26.52 11.12 12.43
N ALA A 388 25.82 10.24 13.16
CA ALA A 388 25.96 10.17 14.62
C ALA A 388 27.37 9.74 15.03
N LYS A 389 27.94 8.76 14.33
CA LYS A 389 29.32 8.33 14.54
C LYS A 389 30.31 9.44 14.14
N GLU A 390 30.09 10.11 13.03
CA GLU A 390 30.91 11.25 12.59
C GLU A 390 30.84 12.43 13.57
N ILE A 391 29.67 12.75 14.11
CA ILE A 391 29.49 13.82 15.11
C ILE A 391 30.12 13.43 16.44
N ILE A 392 30.00 12.17 16.87
CA ILE A 392 30.69 11.67 18.08
C ILE A 392 32.20 11.71 17.86
N ALA A 393 32.70 11.26 16.70
CA ALA A 393 34.11 11.34 16.35
C ALA A 393 34.61 12.80 16.30
N TYR A 394 33.82 13.70 15.71
CA TYR A 394 34.11 15.14 15.70
C TYR A 394 34.12 15.73 17.12
N LEU A 395 33.16 15.37 17.98
CA LEU A 395 33.15 15.78 19.38
C LEU A 395 34.37 15.24 20.13
N ILE A 396 34.81 14.01 19.85
CA ILE A 396 36.05 13.44 20.41
C ILE A 396 37.26 14.26 19.92
N GLU A 397 37.32 14.61 18.65
CA GLU A 397 38.40 15.39 18.05
C GLU A 397 38.44 16.80 18.64
N VAL A 398 37.29 17.48 18.75
CA VAL A 398 37.17 18.79 19.42
C VAL A 398 37.58 18.69 20.90
N ILE A 399 37.11 17.66 21.63
CA ILE A 399 37.51 17.45 23.02
C ILE A 399 39.02 17.20 23.12
N ARG A 400 39.62 16.50 22.16
CA ARG A 400 41.06 16.24 22.11
C ARG A 400 41.85 17.50 21.76
N ASP A 401 41.38 18.31 20.83
CA ASP A 401 42.02 19.56 20.43
C ASP A 401 41.90 20.60 21.54
N GLU A 402 40.73 20.72 22.17
CA GLU A 402 40.53 21.55 23.37
C GLU A 402 41.23 20.96 24.62
N SER A 403 41.54 19.65 24.67
CA SER A 403 42.32 19.06 25.77
C SER A 403 43.70 19.67 25.91
N SER A 404 44.29 20.19 24.82
CA SER A 404 45.54 20.94 24.85
C SER A 404 45.43 22.26 25.63
N LEU A 405 44.24 22.88 25.69
CA LEU A 405 43.96 24.07 26.50
C LEU A 405 43.78 23.71 27.99
N PHE A 406 43.42 22.47 28.30
CA PHE A 406 43.22 21.99 29.67
C PHE A 406 44.50 21.47 30.34
N GLU A 407 45.59 21.24 29.59
CA GLU A 407 46.90 20.89 30.16
C GLU A 407 47.53 22.01 31.01
N GLU A 408 47.10 23.27 30.82
CA GLU A 408 47.49 24.40 31.70
C GLU A 408 46.84 24.30 33.10
N VAL A 409 45.69 23.62 33.22
CA VAL A 409 45.00 23.42 34.50
C VAL A 409 45.42 22.07 35.07
N ARG A 410 46.56 22.08 35.78
CA ARG A 410 47.10 20.90 36.45
C ARG A 410 46.07 20.30 37.42
N ASN A 411 45.39 19.23 36.99
CA ASN A 411 44.57 18.40 37.88
C ASN A 411 44.41 16.99 37.31
N ASP A 412 45.05 16.00 37.93
CA ASP A 412 44.94 14.57 37.60
C ASP A 412 43.48 14.06 37.56
N TYR A 413 42.58 14.80 38.21
CA TYR A 413 41.13 14.61 38.19
C TYR A 413 40.48 14.78 36.80
N VAL A 414 40.95 15.73 35.99
CA VAL A 414 40.40 15.95 34.64
C VAL A 414 40.82 14.81 33.72
N ALA A 415 42.07 14.36 33.82
CA ALA A 415 42.58 13.23 33.04
C ALA A 415 41.89 11.90 33.37
N SER A 416 41.47 11.67 34.63
CA SER A 416 40.71 10.48 35.00
C SER A 416 39.27 10.52 34.46
N ARG A 417 38.59 11.68 34.55
CA ARG A 417 37.25 11.87 33.96
C ARG A 417 37.25 11.76 32.44
N MET A 418 38.30 12.23 31.77
CA MET A 418 38.47 12.03 30.33
C MET A 418 38.62 10.54 29.97
N ARG A 419 39.34 9.75 30.77
CA ARG A 419 39.43 8.30 30.56
C ARG A 419 38.08 7.60 30.76
N GLU A 420 37.33 7.99 31.78
CA GLU A 420 35.96 7.48 32.00
C GLU A 420 35.02 7.85 30.83
N LEU A 421 35.10 9.08 30.32
CA LEU A 421 34.32 9.51 29.15
C LEU A 421 34.69 8.71 27.91
N HIS A 422 35.99 8.51 27.62
CA HIS A 422 36.41 7.68 26.49
C HIS A 422 35.89 6.23 26.61
N GLN A 423 35.90 5.65 27.82
CA GLN A 423 35.39 4.30 28.04
C GLN A 423 33.87 4.22 27.87
N LEU A 424 33.13 5.22 28.35
CA LEU A 424 31.68 5.34 28.14
C LEU A 424 31.33 5.52 26.66
N ILE A 425 32.10 6.34 25.93
CA ILE A 425 31.90 6.58 24.50
C ILE A 425 32.20 5.31 23.70
N ALA A 426 33.30 4.60 23.98
CA ALA A 426 33.62 3.34 23.31
C ALA A 426 32.54 2.27 23.54
N SER A 427 31.99 2.19 24.77
CA SER A 427 30.86 1.30 25.06
C SER A 427 29.59 1.70 24.31
N LEU A 428 29.34 3.00 24.15
CA LEU A 428 28.25 3.54 23.33
C LEU A 428 28.43 3.16 21.86
N GLU A 429 29.63 3.26 21.30
CA GLU A 429 29.93 2.86 19.92
C GLU A 429 29.69 1.37 19.68
N GLU A 430 30.07 0.51 20.62
CA GLU A 430 29.83 -0.94 20.54
C GLU A 430 28.33 -1.27 20.58
N GLN A 431 27.55 -0.57 21.40
CA GLN A 431 26.09 -0.72 21.46
C GLN A 431 25.35 -0.10 20.28
N LEU A 432 25.93 0.92 19.63
CA LEU A 432 25.40 1.56 18.43
C LEU A 432 25.75 0.81 17.13
N GLN A 433 26.49 -0.31 17.20
CA GLN A 433 26.76 -1.12 16.03
C GLN A 433 25.43 -1.56 15.39
N PRO A 434 25.26 -1.37 14.08
CA PRO A 434 24.00 -1.65 13.42
C PRO A 434 23.73 -3.15 13.48
N THR A 435 22.84 -3.55 14.38
CA THR A 435 22.04 -4.77 14.18
C THR A 435 21.36 -4.61 12.82
N ALA A 436 21.17 -5.71 12.09
CA ALA A 436 20.70 -5.75 10.71
C ALA A 436 19.24 -5.26 10.51
N ASN A 437 18.82 -4.20 11.19
CA ASN A 437 17.56 -3.53 11.03
C ASN A 437 17.63 -2.68 9.75
N ARG A 438 17.02 -3.24 8.72
CA ARG A 438 16.71 -2.54 7.47
C ARG A 438 15.71 -1.42 7.78
N GLY A 439 16.20 -0.24 8.16
CA GLY A 439 15.42 0.98 8.19
C GLY A 439 15.45 1.76 9.51
N ASN A 440 15.31 3.08 9.36
CA ASN A 440 15.13 4.07 10.42
C ASN A 440 13.94 3.69 11.34
N ILE A 441 14.22 3.32 12.59
CA ILE A 441 13.21 2.94 13.58
C ILE A 441 12.40 4.18 13.98
N PRO A 442 11.09 4.24 13.74
CA PRO A 442 10.26 5.34 14.21
C PRO A 442 10.21 5.37 15.74
N TYR A 443 10.05 6.56 16.31
CA TYR A 443 9.93 6.73 17.74
C TYR A 443 8.81 7.72 18.10
N LEU A 444 8.25 7.53 19.27
CA LEU A 444 7.22 8.38 19.85
C LEU A 444 7.87 9.32 20.85
N MET A 445 7.66 10.62 20.70
CA MET A 445 7.95 11.60 21.74
C MET A 445 6.65 11.86 22.49
N ILE A 446 6.65 11.61 23.80
CA ILE A 446 5.43 11.62 24.60
C ILE A 446 5.59 12.64 25.71
N LYS A 447 4.56 13.44 25.99
CA LYS A 447 4.49 14.22 27.23
C LYS A 447 3.53 13.51 28.18
N PRO A 448 4.05 12.69 29.12
CA PRO A 448 3.21 11.93 30.03
C PRO A 448 2.41 12.85 30.95
N LYS A 449 1.24 12.38 31.40
CA LYS A 449 0.51 13.01 32.51
C LYS A 449 1.27 12.79 33.82
N GLU A 450 1.09 13.65 34.82
CA GLU A 450 1.86 13.65 36.07
C GLU A 450 1.92 12.29 36.80
N ASN A 451 0.92 11.42 36.62
CA ASN A 451 0.81 10.11 37.27
C ASN A 451 1.00 8.90 36.34
N ALA A 452 1.51 9.09 35.13
CA ALA A 452 1.72 8.00 34.18
C ALA A 452 3.10 7.33 34.39
N ASP A 453 3.10 6.10 34.91
CA ASP A 453 4.33 5.31 35.10
C ASP A 453 4.65 4.39 33.91
N TYR A 454 3.61 3.83 33.28
CA TYR A 454 3.70 2.88 32.18
C TYR A 454 2.75 3.27 31.06
N LEU A 455 3.22 3.11 29.83
CA LEU A 455 2.42 3.24 28.63
C LEU A 455 2.37 1.93 27.85
N PHE A 456 1.20 1.67 27.31
CA PHE A 456 0.93 0.62 26.35
C PHE A 456 0.71 1.27 24.98
N LEU A 457 1.34 0.68 23.98
CA LEU A 457 1.28 1.12 22.60
C LEU A 457 0.78 -0.04 21.73
N GLU A 458 -0.27 0.25 20.97
CA GLU A 458 -0.75 -0.57 19.87
C GLU A 458 -0.42 0.13 18.55
N PHE A 459 0.32 -0.54 17.66
CA PHE A 459 0.68 0.02 16.35
C PHE A 459 0.64 -1.02 15.24
N PHE A 460 0.43 -0.53 14.02
CA PHE A 460 0.36 -1.35 12.82
C PHE A 460 1.70 -1.37 12.09
N THR A 461 2.09 -2.56 11.64
CA THR A 461 3.20 -2.75 10.69
C THR A 461 2.71 -3.38 9.40
N THR A 462 3.47 -3.19 8.32
CA THR A 462 3.24 -3.76 7.01
C THR A 462 4.55 -4.32 6.43
N ASN A 463 4.42 -5.19 5.45
CA ASN A 463 5.55 -5.75 4.71
C ASN A 463 5.77 -5.04 3.35
N GLY A 464 4.96 -4.03 3.01
CA GLY A 464 5.17 -3.19 1.84
C GLY A 464 5.15 -3.99 0.54
N SER A 465 6.18 -3.82 -0.31
CA SER A 465 6.23 -4.48 -1.62
C SER A 465 6.36 -6.00 -1.55
N THR A 466 6.86 -6.57 -0.44
CA THR A 466 7.07 -8.02 -0.30
C THR A 466 5.77 -8.79 -0.15
N ALA A 467 4.69 -8.14 0.28
CA ALA A 467 3.36 -8.72 0.39
C ALA A 467 2.57 -8.69 -0.93
N ASN A 468 3.16 -8.22 -2.03
CA ASN A 468 2.54 -8.24 -3.36
C ASN A 468 2.71 -9.62 -4.04
N ASN A 469 1.84 -9.89 -5.01
CA ASN A 469 1.85 -11.06 -5.87
C ASN A 469 1.72 -12.40 -5.13
N ILE A 470 1.10 -12.42 -3.94
CA ILE A 470 0.63 -13.67 -3.35
C ILE A 470 -0.51 -14.17 -4.23
N ARG A 471 -0.37 -15.40 -4.73
CA ARG A 471 -1.26 -15.93 -5.76
C ARG A 471 -2.67 -16.16 -5.23
N MET A 472 -3.67 -15.90 -6.05
CA MET A 472 -5.03 -16.40 -5.89
C MET A 472 -5.00 -17.91 -5.61
N GLY A 473 -5.86 -18.37 -4.70
CA GLY A 473 -5.91 -19.75 -4.21
C GLY A 473 -4.93 -20.07 -3.08
N SER A 474 -4.03 -19.15 -2.73
CA SER A 474 -3.16 -19.32 -1.55
C SER A 474 -3.99 -19.39 -0.27
N LYS A 475 -3.71 -20.39 0.57
CA LYS A 475 -4.41 -20.63 1.83
C LYS A 475 -3.79 -19.83 2.97
N LEU A 476 -4.65 -19.27 3.82
CA LEU A 476 -4.25 -18.53 5.02
C LEU A 476 -4.77 -19.24 6.26
N GLN A 477 -4.24 -18.86 7.42
CA GLN A 477 -4.70 -19.35 8.71
C GLN A 477 -5.17 -18.19 9.59
N GLU A 478 -6.21 -18.43 10.37
CA GLU A 478 -6.69 -17.48 11.38
C GLU A 478 -5.68 -17.39 12.54
N TYR A 479 -5.43 -16.18 13.03
CA TYR A 479 -4.53 -15.90 14.14
C TYR A 479 -5.33 -15.55 15.40
N GLY A 480 -5.09 -16.29 16.49
CA GLY A 480 -5.68 -16.02 17.81
C GLY A 480 -7.04 -16.70 18.05
N SER A 481 -8.03 -16.47 17.20
CA SER A 481 -9.37 -17.08 17.30
C SER A 481 -9.56 -18.27 16.34
N VAL A 482 -10.53 -19.14 16.64
CA VAL A 482 -10.93 -20.26 15.76
C VAL A 482 -12.43 -20.15 15.50
N GLN A 483 -12.84 -19.11 14.79
CA GLN A 483 -14.24 -18.93 14.39
C GLN A 483 -14.50 -19.47 12.97
N LEU A 484 -13.44 -19.55 12.16
CA LEU A 484 -13.52 -19.93 10.76
C LEU A 484 -12.99 -21.35 10.52
N GLN A 485 -13.39 -21.93 9.39
CA GLN A 485 -12.91 -23.24 8.97
C GLN A 485 -11.50 -23.09 8.38
N PRO A 486 -10.44 -23.71 8.97
CA PRO A 486 -9.05 -23.47 8.57
C PRO A 486 -8.76 -23.74 7.09
N ASN A 487 -9.41 -24.74 6.49
CA ASN A 487 -9.18 -25.11 5.09
C ASN A 487 -9.98 -24.28 4.07
N SER A 488 -10.87 -23.41 4.54
CA SER A 488 -11.74 -22.57 3.70
C SER A 488 -11.16 -21.18 3.42
N ILE A 489 -10.12 -20.78 4.18
CA ILE A 489 -9.55 -19.44 4.12
C ILE A 489 -8.58 -19.36 2.93
N ALA A 490 -8.98 -18.65 1.87
CA ALA A 490 -8.20 -18.56 0.64
C ALA A 490 -8.28 -17.18 -0.01
N LEU A 491 -7.20 -16.78 -0.69
CA LEU A 491 -7.18 -15.56 -1.50
C LEU A 491 -8.00 -15.75 -2.78
N LEU A 492 -8.97 -14.86 -3.01
CA LEU A 492 -9.73 -14.77 -4.26
C LEU A 492 -9.13 -13.79 -5.26
N SER A 493 -8.13 -12.99 -4.85
CA SER A 493 -7.39 -12.12 -5.75
C SER A 493 -5.90 -12.21 -5.46
N ASN A 494 -5.06 -11.88 -6.44
CA ASN A 494 -3.64 -11.67 -6.16
C ASN A 494 -3.49 -10.44 -5.25
N THR A 495 -2.56 -10.49 -4.29
CA THR A 495 -2.30 -9.32 -3.43
C THR A 495 -1.51 -8.25 -4.18
N GLN A 496 -1.91 -6.99 -4.04
CA GLN A 496 -1.33 -5.86 -4.80
C GLN A 496 -1.37 -4.57 -3.99
N GLY A 497 -0.68 -3.53 -4.46
CA GLY A 497 -0.71 -2.19 -3.86
C GLY A 497 0.23 -1.94 -2.69
N GLY A 498 1.02 -2.93 -2.30
CA GLY A 498 2.09 -2.74 -1.35
C GLY A 498 3.21 -1.88 -1.93
N LYS A 499 3.57 -0.79 -1.26
CA LYS A 499 4.68 0.09 -1.65
C LYS A 499 5.63 0.26 -0.48
N ASP A 500 6.92 0.19 -0.78
CA ASP A 500 7.94 0.55 0.19
C ASP A 500 8.09 2.07 0.26
N ARG A 501 8.80 2.52 1.29
CA ARG A 501 9.14 3.93 1.46
C ARG A 501 9.88 4.45 0.22
N LEU A 502 9.45 5.60 -0.28
CA LEU A 502 10.05 6.23 -1.46
C LEU A 502 11.55 6.47 -1.26
N SER A 503 12.33 6.09 -2.26
CA SER A 503 13.74 6.46 -2.37
C SER A 503 13.91 7.97 -2.54
N ILE A 504 15.12 8.49 -2.32
CA ILE A 504 15.42 9.93 -2.43
C ILE A 504 15.07 10.45 -3.84
N ASP A 505 15.41 9.71 -4.90
CA ASP A 505 15.10 10.09 -6.28
C ASP A 505 13.58 10.14 -6.54
N GLU A 506 12.83 9.18 -5.99
CA GLU A 506 11.37 9.13 -6.09
C GLU A 506 10.72 10.28 -5.32
N LYS A 507 11.25 10.66 -4.14
CA LYS A 507 10.81 11.85 -3.41
C LYS A 507 11.03 13.12 -4.22
N ILE A 508 12.18 13.26 -4.90
CA ILE A 508 12.45 14.42 -5.76
C ILE A 508 11.48 14.48 -6.94
N ASN A 509 11.15 13.33 -7.55
CA ASN A 509 10.19 13.28 -8.64
C ASN A 509 8.75 13.58 -8.18
N LEU A 510 8.35 13.06 -7.02
CA LEU A 510 7.11 13.40 -6.34
C LEU A 510 7.04 14.92 -6.06
N TYR A 511 8.17 15.54 -5.71
CA TYR A 511 8.24 16.98 -5.42
C TYR A 511 8.00 17.79 -6.66
N ARG A 512 8.67 17.44 -7.76
CA ARG A 512 8.43 18.03 -9.07
C ARG A 512 6.97 17.88 -9.47
N TYR A 513 6.38 16.71 -9.28
CA TYR A 513 4.97 16.47 -9.58
C TYR A 513 4.04 17.40 -8.79
N HIS A 514 4.18 17.49 -7.46
CA HIS A 514 3.31 18.35 -6.65
C HIS A 514 3.51 19.84 -6.91
N LEU A 515 4.74 20.28 -7.17
CA LEU A 515 5.00 21.68 -7.54
C LEU A 515 4.34 22.06 -8.86
N LEU A 516 4.40 21.17 -9.86
CA LEU A 516 3.84 21.40 -11.19
C LEU A 516 2.31 21.36 -11.16
N THR A 517 1.73 20.35 -10.53
CA THR A 517 0.29 20.06 -10.62
C THR A 517 -0.54 20.71 -9.52
N ARG A 518 0.06 21.00 -8.35
CA ARG A 518 -0.69 21.43 -7.14
C ARG A 518 -1.90 20.53 -6.85
N ASN A 519 -1.74 19.21 -7.02
CA ASN A 519 -2.81 18.19 -6.94
C ASN A 519 -3.97 18.38 -7.92
N ARG A 520 -3.76 19.05 -9.06
CA ARG A 520 -4.73 19.15 -10.14
C ARG A 520 -4.08 18.76 -11.46
N ILE A 521 -4.71 17.83 -12.16
CA ILE A 521 -4.24 17.36 -13.46
C ILE A 521 -5.08 18.05 -14.54
N VAL A 522 -4.47 19.03 -15.22
CA VAL A 522 -5.16 19.85 -16.24
C VAL A 522 -4.51 19.67 -17.60
N THR A 523 -3.19 19.78 -17.67
CA THR A 523 -2.43 19.81 -18.91
C THR A 523 -1.85 18.43 -19.27
N PRO A 524 -1.46 18.20 -20.54
CA PRO A 524 -0.74 16.99 -20.93
C PRO A 524 0.59 16.81 -20.18
N GLU A 525 1.29 17.89 -19.83
CA GLU A 525 2.52 17.78 -19.05
C GLU A 525 2.25 17.34 -17.60
N ASP A 526 1.13 17.75 -17.00
CA ASP A 526 0.70 17.26 -15.68
C ASP A 526 0.43 15.76 -15.70
N MET A 527 -0.25 15.29 -16.76
CA MET A 527 -0.49 13.85 -16.97
C MET A 527 0.84 13.09 -17.16
N LYS A 528 1.81 13.62 -17.93
CA LYS A 528 3.13 12.99 -18.06
C LYS A 528 3.88 12.94 -16.72
N ALA A 529 3.81 14.01 -15.93
CA ALA A 529 4.43 14.07 -14.61
C ALA A 529 3.81 13.03 -13.65
N MET A 530 2.49 12.87 -13.71
CA MET A 530 1.75 11.85 -12.96
C MET A 530 2.12 10.42 -13.39
N VAL A 531 2.18 10.14 -14.69
CA VAL A 531 2.59 8.80 -15.18
C VAL A 531 4.03 8.48 -14.80
N LYS A 532 4.94 9.47 -14.84
CA LYS A 532 6.32 9.33 -14.34
C LYS A 532 6.37 9.01 -12.85
N PHE A 533 5.47 9.60 -12.06
CA PHE A 533 5.37 9.30 -10.64
C PHE A 533 4.88 7.87 -10.39
N VAL A 534 3.81 7.42 -11.04
CA VAL A 534 3.24 6.08 -10.81
C VAL A 534 4.15 4.96 -11.33
N MET A 535 4.73 5.11 -12.52
CA MET A 535 5.59 4.07 -13.13
C MET A 535 7.04 4.08 -12.64
N GLY A 536 7.52 5.23 -12.15
CA GLY A 536 8.89 5.41 -11.69
C GLY A 536 9.92 4.92 -12.71
N LYS A 537 10.70 3.91 -12.31
CA LYS A 537 11.82 3.33 -13.10
C LYS A 537 11.37 2.42 -14.24
N GLU A 538 10.11 2.00 -14.25
CA GLU A 538 9.57 1.08 -15.27
C GLU A 538 9.13 1.79 -16.56
N LEU A 539 9.20 3.13 -16.57
CA LEU A 539 8.81 3.96 -17.70
C LEU A 539 9.99 4.28 -18.63
N ARG A 540 9.78 4.09 -19.94
CA ARG A 540 10.69 4.58 -20.99
C ARG A 540 10.21 5.89 -21.60
N GLU A 541 8.95 5.94 -22.03
CA GLU A 541 8.38 7.11 -22.71
C GLU A 541 6.87 7.22 -22.51
N VAL A 542 6.32 8.44 -22.45
CA VAL A 542 4.88 8.73 -22.37
C VAL A 542 4.50 9.76 -23.42
N SER A 543 3.48 9.44 -24.22
CA SER A 543 2.83 10.40 -25.12
C SER A 543 1.33 10.46 -24.86
N ILE A 544 0.74 11.62 -25.08
CA ILE A 544 -0.69 11.87 -24.85
C ILE A 544 -1.30 12.35 -26.15
N VAL A 545 -2.31 11.64 -26.63
CA VAL A 545 -2.96 11.87 -27.92
C VAL A 545 -4.47 11.97 -27.70
N LYS A 546 -5.16 12.75 -28.54
CA LYS A 546 -6.63 12.80 -28.53
C LYS A 546 -7.18 11.59 -29.29
N GLY A 547 -8.06 10.84 -28.65
CA GLY A 547 -8.70 9.65 -29.19
C GLY A 547 -10.22 9.77 -29.27
N VAL A 548 -10.85 8.69 -29.72
CA VAL A 548 -12.30 8.51 -29.75
C VAL A 548 -12.63 7.11 -29.27
N SER A 549 -13.62 6.97 -28.39
CA SER A 549 -14.17 5.70 -27.93
C SER A 549 -15.69 5.65 -28.11
N VAL A 550 -16.23 4.44 -28.22
CA VAL A 550 -17.67 4.19 -28.21
C VAL A 550 -18.12 4.12 -26.76
N LYS A 551 -19.18 4.86 -26.38
CA LYS A 551 -19.74 4.80 -25.02
C LYS A 551 -20.45 3.45 -24.80
N PRO A 552 -20.24 2.78 -23.65
CA PRO A 552 -21.09 1.65 -23.24
C PRO A 552 -22.47 2.17 -22.83
N GLY A 553 -23.55 1.69 -23.46
CA GLY A 553 -24.92 2.15 -23.23
C GLY A 553 -25.87 1.96 -24.42
N ALA A 554 -27.18 2.04 -24.18
CA ALA A 554 -28.21 2.09 -25.24
C ALA A 554 -28.14 3.37 -26.10
N SER A 555 -27.40 4.38 -25.65
CA SER A 555 -27.03 5.57 -26.40
C SER A 555 -25.71 5.30 -27.14
N GLU A 556 -25.78 4.62 -28.29
CA GLU A 556 -24.62 4.46 -29.17
C GLU A 556 -24.11 5.82 -29.65
N GLY A 557 -22.91 6.19 -29.24
CA GLY A 557 -22.29 7.45 -29.62
C GLY A 557 -20.79 7.45 -29.39
N TYR A 558 -20.08 8.18 -30.26
CA TYR A 558 -18.65 8.42 -30.12
C TYR A 558 -18.40 9.50 -29.06
N SER A 559 -17.52 9.22 -28.11
CA SER A 559 -17.02 10.18 -27.14
C SER A 559 -15.53 10.43 -27.37
N ARG A 560 -15.12 11.70 -27.27
CA ARG A 560 -13.71 12.08 -27.37
C ARG A 560 -12.98 11.58 -26.13
N THR A 561 -11.85 10.92 -26.28
CA THR A 561 -11.02 10.42 -25.19
C THR A 561 -9.64 11.06 -25.19
N LEU A 562 -8.96 10.99 -24.05
CA LEU A 562 -7.53 11.26 -23.95
C LEU A 562 -6.79 9.92 -23.83
N ASP A 563 -5.98 9.63 -24.83
CA ASP A 563 -5.24 8.38 -24.95
C ASP A 563 -3.81 8.60 -24.45
N ILE A 564 -3.48 7.94 -23.34
CA ILE A 564 -2.16 7.96 -22.71
C ILE A 564 -1.42 6.72 -23.22
N LYS A 565 -0.41 6.93 -24.06
CA LYS A 565 0.43 5.85 -24.60
C LYS A 565 1.72 5.76 -23.82
N ILE A 566 1.95 4.61 -23.21
CA ILE A 566 3.09 4.32 -22.33
C ILE A 566 3.97 3.27 -23.00
N THR A 567 5.27 3.58 -23.10
CA THR A 567 6.30 2.62 -23.50
C THR A 567 7.05 2.16 -22.24
N LEU A 568 7.01 0.86 -21.97
CA LEU A 568 7.65 0.25 -20.80
C LEU A 568 9.17 0.08 -21.03
N SER A 569 9.93 0.06 -19.93
CA SER A 569 11.38 -0.18 -19.99
C SER A 569 11.73 -1.64 -20.31
N LYS A 570 10.91 -2.58 -19.83
CA LYS A 570 10.99 -4.01 -20.12
C LYS A 570 9.82 -4.44 -21.01
N PRO A 571 9.95 -5.54 -21.77
CA PRO A 571 8.80 -6.13 -22.46
C PRO A 571 7.72 -6.55 -21.44
N ALA A 572 6.45 -6.37 -21.82
CA ALA A 572 5.29 -6.58 -20.94
C ALA A 572 5.26 -7.97 -20.27
N ASN A 573 5.78 -8.99 -20.96
CA ASN A 573 5.80 -10.38 -20.49
C ASN A 573 6.73 -10.64 -19.30
N LEU A 574 7.63 -9.71 -18.97
CA LEU A 574 8.54 -9.84 -17.83
C LEU A 574 7.96 -9.26 -16.53
N TYR A 575 6.82 -8.58 -16.60
CA TYR A 575 6.13 -8.08 -15.41
C TYR A 575 5.28 -9.18 -14.79
N ALA A 576 5.16 -9.15 -13.45
CA ALA A 576 4.27 -10.06 -12.74
C ALA A 576 2.82 -9.90 -13.21
N GLU A 577 2.09 -11.02 -13.30
CA GLU A 577 0.70 -11.04 -13.73
C GLU A 577 -0.16 -10.10 -12.87
N GLY A 578 -0.90 -9.20 -13.52
CA GLY A 578 -1.77 -8.22 -12.84
C GLY A 578 -1.06 -6.97 -12.31
N SER A 579 0.27 -6.91 -12.30
CA SER A 579 1.01 -5.72 -11.84
C SER A 579 0.78 -4.51 -12.75
N LEU A 580 0.76 -4.72 -14.08
CA LEU A 580 0.47 -3.65 -15.04
C LEU A 580 -1.00 -3.19 -14.96
N LEU A 581 -1.92 -4.11 -14.66
CA LEU A 581 -3.34 -3.79 -14.45
C LEU A 581 -3.52 -2.93 -13.19
N TYR A 582 -2.82 -3.28 -12.10
CA TYR A 582 -2.79 -2.44 -10.90
C TYR A 582 -2.34 -1.01 -11.21
N MET A 583 -1.23 -0.86 -11.94
CA MET A 583 -0.70 0.46 -12.32
C MET A 583 -1.69 1.24 -13.19
N LYS A 584 -2.35 0.57 -14.15
CA LYS A 584 -3.39 1.18 -14.98
C LYS A 584 -4.53 1.72 -14.10
N ASP A 585 -5.07 0.88 -13.23
CA ASP A 585 -6.17 1.27 -12.35
C ASP A 585 -5.78 2.38 -11.38
N GLU A 586 -4.57 2.33 -10.83
CA GLU A 586 -4.04 3.40 -9.97
C GLU A 586 -3.97 4.73 -10.74
N MET A 587 -3.50 4.70 -11.99
CA MET A 587 -3.51 5.88 -12.84
C MET A 587 -4.93 6.37 -13.13
N LEU A 588 -5.84 5.48 -13.51
CA LEU A 588 -7.23 5.86 -13.78
C LEU A 588 -7.91 6.46 -12.55
N GLN A 589 -7.64 5.91 -11.37
CA GLN A 589 -8.15 6.43 -10.11
C GLN A 589 -7.62 7.84 -9.85
N GLN A 590 -6.30 8.04 -9.91
CA GLN A 590 -5.70 9.37 -9.71
C GLN A 590 -6.14 10.39 -10.76
N LEU A 591 -6.38 9.98 -12.01
CA LEU A 591 -6.92 10.84 -13.07
C LEU A 591 -8.39 11.20 -12.84
N LYS A 592 -9.19 10.29 -12.26
CA LYS A 592 -10.59 10.57 -11.89
C LYS A 592 -10.67 11.50 -10.67
N GLU A 593 -9.83 11.29 -9.67
CA GLU A 593 -9.82 12.08 -8.43
C GLU A 593 -9.26 13.50 -8.64
N ASN A 594 -8.14 13.62 -9.36
CA ASN A 594 -7.42 14.90 -9.51
C ASN A 594 -7.60 15.57 -10.88
N GLY A 595 -8.22 14.88 -11.84
CA GLY A 595 -8.45 15.40 -13.18
C GLY A 595 -9.62 16.38 -13.22
N THR A 596 -9.43 17.48 -13.95
CA THR A 596 -10.50 18.49 -14.16
C THR A 596 -11.24 18.30 -15.48
N ASN A 597 -10.80 17.34 -16.30
CA ASN A 597 -11.32 17.12 -17.64
C ASN A 597 -12.49 16.14 -17.63
N ASN A 598 -13.57 16.50 -18.33
CA ASN A 598 -14.77 15.68 -18.51
C ASN A 598 -14.63 14.57 -19.57
N TYR A 599 -13.43 14.36 -20.12
CA TYR A 599 -13.19 13.35 -21.14
C TYR A 599 -12.77 12.02 -20.50
N PRO A 600 -13.27 10.87 -20.99
CA PRO A 600 -12.77 9.57 -20.57
C PRO A 600 -11.28 9.42 -20.91
N TYR A 601 -10.53 8.82 -19.99
CA TYR A 601 -9.12 8.49 -20.16
C TYR A 601 -8.97 7.05 -20.64
N ARG A 602 -8.06 6.80 -21.59
CA ARG A 602 -7.66 5.45 -22.01
C ARG A 602 -6.15 5.31 -21.89
N ILE A 603 -5.71 4.17 -21.38
CA ILE A 603 -4.28 3.90 -21.17
C ILE A 603 -3.87 2.74 -22.08
N PHE A 604 -2.84 2.99 -22.89
CA PHE A 604 -2.23 2.01 -23.77
C PHE A 604 -0.82 1.73 -23.26
N MET A 605 -0.47 0.46 -23.07
CA MET A 605 0.88 0.04 -22.70
C MET A 605 1.46 -0.81 -23.82
N ASN A 606 2.58 -0.39 -24.42
CA ASN A 606 3.19 -1.02 -25.60
C ASN A 606 2.17 -1.26 -26.75
N ASP A 607 1.37 -0.24 -27.07
CA ASP A 607 0.29 -0.26 -28.09
C ASP A 607 -0.86 -1.26 -27.86
N VAL A 608 -0.86 -1.99 -26.75
CA VAL A 608 -2.01 -2.79 -26.32
C VAL A 608 -2.92 -1.93 -25.46
N LEU A 609 -4.21 -1.89 -25.79
CA LEU A 609 -5.23 -1.30 -24.92
C LEU A 609 -5.37 -2.22 -23.70
N MET A 610 -4.92 -1.73 -22.55
CA MET A 610 -5.01 -2.43 -21.28
C MET A 610 -6.36 -2.20 -20.64
#